data_AF-A0A8T3TKU8-F1
#
_entry.id   AF-A0A8T3TKU8-F1
#
_cell.length_a   1.000
_cell.length_b   1.000
_cell.length_c   1.000
_cell.angle_alpha   90.00
_cell.angle_beta   90.00
_cell.angle_gamma   90.00
#
_symmetry.space_group_name_H-M   'P 1'
#
loop_
_entity.id
_entity.type
_entity.pdbx_description
1 polymer ?
#
loop_
_entity_poly.entity_id
_entity_poly.type
_entity_poly.pdbx_seq_one_letter_code
_entity_poly.pdbx_strand_id
1 'polypeptide(L)'
;RQQRVITSLRQQTDMSELLAPGVLERLLSTFRTSVRTDIPPELFPRLITLAQDVDVDERVSLTLAAPTYSTECYPCPGTGLYELRANVPAIRSAVAGIFTATAAQAERGERLAAEAAMVSVLNGTAGLNNRATRIAEALDLLGLKASVPLVDGGRADATTYTETEITAYNGAGEDMPETLALLEETFGVTAQAADDPAQAADFVVIVGSESSIPAP
;
A
#
# COMPACT_ATOMS: atom_id res chain seq x y z
N ARG A 1 6.04 -18.61 5.58
CA ARG A 1 7.03 -19.68 5.89
C ARG A 1 8.37 -19.45 5.20
N GLN A 2 8.41 -19.17 3.89
CA GLN A 2 9.66 -18.91 3.16
C GLN A 2 10.43 -17.68 3.69
N GLN A 3 9.76 -16.56 3.98
CA GLN A 3 10.39 -15.39 4.60
C GLN A 3 11.12 -15.74 5.91
N ARG A 4 10.52 -16.57 6.78
CA ARG A 4 11.14 -17.01 8.04
C ARG A 4 12.41 -17.83 7.80
N VAL A 5 12.48 -18.61 6.72
CA VAL A 5 13.70 -19.35 6.36
C VAL A 5 14.83 -18.39 6.00
N ILE A 6 14.55 -17.37 5.20
CA ILE A 6 15.55 -16.36 4.81
C ILE A 6 16.04 -15.58 6.03
N THR A 7 15.13 -15.13 6.89
CA THR A 7 15.48 -14.46 8.15
C THR A 7 16.31 -15.36 9.06
N SER A 8 15.91 -16.64 9.21
CA SER A 8 16.62 -17.59 10.06
C SER A 8 18.02 -17.92 9.52
N LEU A 9 18.16 -18.07 8.20
CA LEU A 9 19.48 -18.26 7.57
C LEU A 9 20.39 -17.08 7.87
N ARG A 10 19.86 -15.86 7.74
CA ARG A 10 20.61 -14.65 8.06
C ARG A 10 21.03 -14.58 9.54
N GLN A 11 20.14 -14.92 10.47
CA GLN A 11 20.43 -14.92 11.91
C GLN A 11 21.43 -16.01 12.33
N GLN A 12 21.39 -17.18 11.67
CA GLN A 12 22.26 -18.32 12.00
C GLN A 12 23.64 -18.26 11.31
N THR A 13 23.78 -17.44 10.27
CA THR A 13 25.04 -17.34 9.51
C THR A 13 26.01 -16.41 10.23
N ASP A 14 27.15 -16.96 10.66
CA ASP A 14 28.28 -16.14 11.09
C ASP A 14 28.97 -15.51 9.88
N MET A 15 28.69 -14.23 9.65
CA MET A 15 29.23 -13.47 8.53
C MET A 15 30.74 -13.25 8.64
N SER A 16 31.30 -13.27 9.85
CA SER A 16 32.75 -13.14 10.06
C SER A 16 33.49 -14.41 9.64
N GLU A 17 32.88 -15.58 9.83
CA GLU A 17 33.40 -16.87 9.36
C GLU A 17 33.37 -16.98 7.83
N LEU A 18 32.37 -16.39 7.18
CA LEU A 18 32.28 -16.36 5.70
C LEU A 18 33.41 -15.57 5.03
N LEU A 19 33.98 -14.57 5.71
CA LEU A 19 35.12 -13.79 5.22
C LEU A 19 36.48 -14.45 5.50
N ALA A 20 36.51 -15.57 6.23
CA ALA A 20 37.76 -16.28 6.50
C ALA A 20 38.38 -16.82 5.20
N PRO A 21 39.72 -16.84 5.09
CA PRO A 21 40.40 -17.26 3.87
C PRO A 21 39.93 -18.64 3.37
N GLY A 22 39.48 -18.72 2.11
CA GLY A 22 39.09 -19.97 1.47
C GLY A 22 37.69 -20.49 1.85
N VAL A 23 36.94 -19.82 2.72
CA VAL A 23 35.57 -20.24 3.10
C VAL A 23 34.57 -19.84 2.01
N LEU A 24 34.62 -18.59 1.56
CA LEU A 24 33.73 -18.07 0.52
C LEU A 24 33.90 -18.84 -0.80
N GLU A 25 35.13 -19.14 -1.22
CA GLU A 25 35.40 -19.91 -2.45
C GLU A 25 34.86 -21.34 -2.38
N ARG A 26 34.92 -21.98 -1.20
CA ARG A 26 34.31 -23.29 -0.96
C ARG A 26 32.79 -23.25 -0.98
N LEU A 27 32.19 -22.20 -0.40
CA LEU A 27 30.75 -22.00 -0.46
C LEU A 27 30.28 -21.80 -1.89
N LEU A 28 30.94 -20.91 -2.63
CA LEU A 28 30.60 -20.62 -4.02
C LEU A 28 30.73 -21.85 -4.91
N SER A 29 31.79 -22.64 -4.75
CA SER A 29 31.94 -23.89 -5.52
C SER A 29 30.83 -24.90 -5.20
N THR A 30 30.39 -24.97 -3.94
CA THR A 30 29.32 -25.87 -3.48
C THR A 30 27.94 -25.43 -4.00
N PHE A 31 27.66 -24.13 -4.00
CA PHE A 31 26.34 -23.59 -4.40
C PHE A 31 26.20 -23.32 -5.90
N ARG A 32 27.30 -23.33 -6.67
CA ARG A 32 27.30 -23.00 -8.11
C ARG A 32 26.31 -23.81 -8.95
N THR A 33 26.02 -25.04 -8.54
CA THR A 33 25.07 -25.93 -9.24
C THR A 33 23.63 -25.79 -8.74
N SER A 34 23.43 -25.18 -7.56
CA SER A 34 22.16 -25.15 -6.84
C SER A 34 21.52 -23.76 -6.78
N VAL A 35 22.29 -22.69 -7.00
CA VAL A 35 21.81 -21.30 -6.97
C VAL A 35 22.19 -20.60 -8.27
N ARG A 36 21.20 -19.98 -8.92
CA ARG A 36 21.42 -19.07 -10.06
C ARG A 36 21.35 -17.64 -9.55
N THR A 37 22.40 -16.86 -9.83
CA THR A 37 22.48 -15.43 -9.47
C THR A 37 23.25 -14.69 -10.55
N ASP A 38 22.89 -13.43 -10.77
CA ASP A 38 23.57 -12.45 -11.61
C ASP A 38 24.53 -11.54 -10.83
N ILE A 39 24.64 -11.74 -9.50
CA ILE A 39 25.58 -11.01 -8.64
C ILE A 39 27.02 -11.50 -8.95
N PRO A 40 27.93 -10.60 -9.37
CA PRO A 40 29.32 -10.96 -9.62
C PRO A 40 30.05 -11.42 -8.34
N PRO A 41 30.86 -12.51 -8.40
CA PRO A 41 31.53 -13.05 -7.21
C PRO A 41 32.43 -12.08 -6.44
N GLU A 42 33.05 -11.15 -7.16
CA GLU A 42 33.88 -10.09 -6.61
C GLU A 42 33.13 -9.12 -5.69
N LEU A 43 31.80 -9.06 -5.77
CA LEU A 43 30.98 -8.22 -4.89
C LEU A 43 30.64 -8.91 -3.56
N PHE A 44 30.78 -10.23 -3.46
CA PHE A 44 30.37 -10.96 -2.26
C PHE A 44 31.08 -10.53 -0.98
N PRO A 45 32.41 -10.28 -0.95
CA PRO A 45 33.04 -9.76 0.26
C PRO A 45 32.41 -8.45 0.74
N ARG A 46 32.14 -7.52 -0.20
CA ARG A 46 31.49 -6.24 0.11
C ARG A 46 30.06 -6.43 0.60
N LEU A 47 29.30 -7.34 0.00
CA LEU A 47 27.93 -7.65 0.42
C LEU A 47 27.91 -8.31 1.81
N ILE A 48 28.87 -9.17 2.15
CA ILE A 48 28.99 -9.78 3.48
C ILE A 48 29.33 -8.73 4.53
N THR A 49 30.27 -7.82 4.24
CA THR A 49 30.59 -6.70 5.13
C THR A 49 29.38 -5.78 5.33
N LEU A 50 28.72 -5.36 4.26
CA LEU A 50 27.49 -4.57 4.36
C LEU A 50 26.42 -5.30 5.17
N ALA A 51 26.29 -6.60 4.95
CA ALA A 51 25.35 -7.40 5.71
C ALA A 51 25.72 -7.42 7.20
N GLN A 52 26.99 -7.49 7.61
CA GLN A 52 27.38 -7.42 9.04
C GLN A 52 26.80 -6.19 9.76
N ASP A 53 26.74 -5.05 9.06
CA ASP A 53 26.25 -3.79 9.61
C ASP A 53 24.72 -3.66 9.59
N VAL A 54 24.00 -4.60 8.97
CA VAL A 54 22.53 -4.58 8.91
C VAL A 54 21.93 -5.14 10.20
N ASP A 55 21.21 -4.29 10.92
CA ASP A 55 20.28 -4.69 11.97
C ASP A 55 19.05 -5.36 11.34
N VAL A 56 18.84 -6.64 11.66
CA VAL A 56 17.74 -7.45 11.14
C VAL A 56 16.45 -7.29 11.92
N ASP A 57 16.52 -6.69 13.11
CA ASP A 57 15.39 -6.42 14.00
C ASP A 57 14.72 -5.07 13.62
N GLU A 58 15.48 -4.12 13.08
CA GLU A 58 14.96 -2.84 12.53
C GLU A 58 14.56 -2.92 11.03
N ARG A 59 14.38 -4.13 10.48
CA ARG A 59 14.03 -4.26 9.07
C ARG A 59 12.64 -3.73 8.76
N VAL A 60 12.51 -2.97 7.67
CA VAL A 60 11.21 -2.64 7.10
C VAL A 60 10.74 -3.80 6.22
N SER A 61 9.55 -4.34 6.51
CA SER A 61 8.95 -5.44 5.73
C SER A 61 7.74 -4.93 4.97
N LEU A 62 7.81 -4.93 3.64
CA LEU A 62 6.65 -4.61 2.80
C LEU A 62 5.82 -5.86 2.54
N THR A 63 4.58 -5.87 3.04
CA THR A 63 3.61 -6.94 2.79
C THR A 63 2.64 -6.53 1.69
N LEU A 64 2.77 -7.16 0.52
CA LEU A 64 1.89 -6.91 -0.62
C LEU A 64 0.64 -7.81 -0.55
N ALA A 65 -0.37 -7.37 0.21
CA ALA A 65 -1.63 -8.09 0.40
C ALA A 65 -2.84 -7.36 -0.23
N ALA A 66 -3.93 -8.12 -0.44
CA ALA A 66 -5.24 -7.56 -0.74
C ALA A 66 -5.80 -6.78 0.47
N PRO A 67 -6.69 -5.78 0.26
CA PRO A 67 -7.19 -5.31 -1.03
C PRO A 67 -6.28 -4.30 -1.74
N THR A 68 -5.31 -3.72 -1.03
CA THR A 68 -4.50 -2.59 -1.53
C THR A 68 -3.61 -2.98 -2.72
N TYR A 69 -2.88 -4.10 -2.60
CA TYR A 69 -1.90 -4.51 -3.60
C TYR A 69 -2.40 -5.60 -4.54
N SER A 70 -3.58 -6.15 -4.26
CA SER A 70 -4.17 -7.18 -5.12
C SER A 70 -5.68 -7.31 -4.91
N THR A 71 -6.36 -7.79 -5.94
CA THR A 71 -7.77 -8.19 -5.89
C THR A 71 -7.87 -9.69 -6.02
N GLU A 72 -8.55 -10.32 -5.08
CA GLU A 72 -8.87 -11.75 -5.14
C GLU A 72 -10.14 -11.99 -5.96
N CYS A 73 -10.14 -13.08 -6.71
CA CYS A 73 -11.25 -13.45 -7.56
C CYS A 73 -11.41 -14.97 -7.58
N TYR A 74 -12.63 -15.44 -7.30
CA TYR A 74 -13.02 -16.85 -7.43
C TYR A 74 -14.55 -17.02 -7.50
N PRO A 75 -15.08 -17.81 -8.45
CA PRO A 75 -14.41 -18.29 -9.67
C PRO A 75 -14.21 -17.14 -10.66
N CYS A 76 -13.04 -17.04 -11.29
CA CYS A 76 -12.79 -15.91 -12.17
C CYS A 76 -13.51 -15.98 -13.52
N PRO A 77 -14.14 -14.89 -13.98
CA PRO A 77 -14.71 -14.83 -15.32
C PRO A 77 -13.64 -15.14 -16.37
N GLY A 78 -13.89 -16.15 -17.21
CA GLY A 78 -12.99 -16.58 -18.30
C GLY A 78 -12.13 -17.80 -17.99
N THR A 79 -11.65 -17.97 -16.76
CA THR A 79 -10.78 -19.10 -16.38
C THR A 79 -11.45 -20.09 -15.42
N GLY A 80 -12.40 -19.63 -14.60
CA GLY A 80 -13.04 -20.43 -13.55
C GLY A 80 -12.13 -20.78 -12.38
N LEU A 81 -10.88 -20.28 -12.37
CA LEU A 81 -9.88 -20.57 -11.35
C LEU A 81 -9.83 -19.45 -10.30
N TYR A 82 -9.13 -19.72 -9.19
CA TYR A 82 -8.73 -18.68 -8.24
C TYR A 82 -7.61 -17.84 -8.85
N GLU A 83 -7.80 -16.53 -8.91
CA GLU A 83 -6.77 -15.59 -9.36
C GLU A 83 -6.56 -14.49 -8.33
N LEU A 84 -5.29 -14.15 -8.11
CA LEU A 84 -4.87 -12.96 -7.39
C LEU A 84 -4.36 -11.96 -8.42
N ARG A 85 -5.13 -10.90 -8.67
CA ARG A 85 -4.80 -9.87 -9.67
C ARG A 85 -4.05 -8.73 -9.00
N ALA A 86 -2.79 -8.54 -9.38
CA ALA A 86 -1.94 -7.53 -8.77
C ALA A 86 -2.34 -6.09 -9.15
N ASN A 87 -2.39 -5.18 -8.18
CA ASN A 87 -2.43 -3.74 -8.39
C ASN A 87 -1.00 -3.24 -8.64
N VAL A 88 -0.53 -3.36 -9.89
CA VAL A 88 0.86 -3.02 -10.28
C VAL A 88 1.23 -1.56 -9.97
N PRO A 89 0.36 -0.56 -10.20
CA PRO A 89 0.62 0.82 -9.79
C PRO A 89 0.89 0.97 -8.28
N ALA A 90 0.02 0.44 -7.43
CA ALA A 90 0.18 0.51 -5.97
C ALA A 90 1.46 -0.20 -5.51
N ILE A 91 1.77 -1.38 -6.08
CA ILE A 91 3.01 -2.11 -5.77
C ILE A 91 4.25 -1.28 -6.15
N ARG A 92 4.25 -0.66 -7.34
CA ARG A 92 5.38 0.17 -7.80
C ARG A 92 5.57 1.39 -6.90
N SER A 93 4.48 2.04 -6.49
CA SER A 93 4.51 3.17 -5.56
C SER A 93 5.12 2.76 -4.22
N ALA A 94 4.63 1.66 -3.62
CA ALA A 94 5.15 1.16 -2.36
C ALA A 94 6.64 0.75 -2.42
N VAL A 95 7.05 0.11 -3.52
CA VAL A 95 8.47 -0.27 -3.72
C VAL A 95 9.35 0.97 -3.94
N ALA A 96 8.89 1.99 -4.65
CA ALA A 96 9.64 3.24 -4.78
C ALA A 96 9.77 3.95 -3.43
N GLY A 97 8.70 3.95 -2.65
CA GLY A 97 8.65 4.56 -1.32
C GLY A 97 9.53 3.85 -0.29
N ILE A 98 9.71 2.52 -0.36
CA ILE A 98 10.41 1.77 0.69
C ILE A 98 11.88 2.18 0.90
N PHE A 99 12.52 2.71 -0.15
CA PHE A 99 13.92 3.17 -0.09
C PHE A 99 14.06 4.62 0.37
N THR A 100 12.93 5.34 0.49
CA THR A 100 12.87 6.73 0.95
C THR A 100 12.02 6.89 2.23
N ALA A 101 11.24 5.88 2.59
CA ALA A 101 10.31 5.89 3.69
C ALA A 101 11.03 5.60 5.01
N THR A 102 10.68 6.38 6.03
CA THR A 102 11.07 6.13 7.41
C THR A 102 10.26 4.95 7.99
N ALA A 103 10.76 4.32 9.05
CA ALA A 103 10.05 3.25 9.75
C ALA A 103 8.62 3.67 10.17
N ALA A 104 8.46 4.92 10.63
CA ALA A 104 7.16 5.47 10.99
C ALA A 104 6.17 5.55 9.82
N GLN A 105 6.64 5.83 8.60
CA GLN A 105 5.79 5.84 7.41
C GLN A 105 5.36 4.43 7.00
N ALA A 106 6.24 3.43 7.14
CA ALA A 106 5.90 2.04 6.89
C ALA A 106 4.84 1.53 7.89
N GLU A 107 5.02 1.80 9.19
CA GLU A 107 4.04 1.45 10.22
C GLU A 107 2.69 2.15 10.00
N ARG A 108 2.70 3.44 9.61
CA ARG A 108 1.46 4.17 9.27
C ARG A 108 0.73 3.49 8.10
N GLY A 109 1.46 3.06 7.07
CA GLY A 109 0.90 2.29 5.96
C GLY A 109 0.28 0.96 6.39
N GLU A 110 0.91 0.24 7.32
CA GLU A 110 0.34 -0.99 7.88
C GLU A 110 -0.94 -0.73 8.69
N ARG A 111 -0.99 0.36 9.47
CA ARG A 111 -2.20 0.75 10.22
C ARG A 111 -3.35 1.14 9.29
N LEU A 112 -3.07 1.95 8.26
CA LEU A 112 -4.04 2.28 7.21
C LEU A 112 -4.61 1.03 6.53
N ALA A 113 -3.74 0.09 6.17
CA ALA A 113 -4.18 -1.17 5.56
C ALA A 113 -5.02 -2.04 6.51
N ALA A 114 -4.73 -2.00 7.81
CA ALA A 114 -5.45 -2.76 8.82
C ALA A 114 -6.88 -2.22 9.08
N GLU A 115 -7.08 -0.91 8.95
CA GLU A 115 -8.42 -0.29 9.05
C GLU A 115 -9.33 -0.70 7.89
N ALA A 116 -8.75 -1.00 6.71
CA ALA A 116 -9.45 -1.49 5.53
C ALA A 116 -10.67 -0.65 5.11
N ALA A 117 -10.62 0.66 5.38
CA ALA A 117 -11.71 1.60 5.16
C ALA A 117 -12.17 1.67 3.71
N MET A 118 -13.49 1.69 3.50
CA MET A 118 -14.13 1.89 2.22
C MET A 118 -14.45 3.37 2.00
N VAL A 119 -13.79 3.98 1.02
CA VAL A 119 -13.98 5.40 0.69
C VAL A 119 -14.76 5.53 -0.63
N SER A 120 -15.91 6.19 -0.59
CA SER A 120 -16.68 6.56 -1.78
C SER A 120 -16.39 8.00 -2.17
N VAL A 121 -15.94 8.21 -3.40
CA VAL A 121 -15.66 9.54 -3.95
C VAL A 121 -16.79 9.94 -4.89
N LEU A 122 -17.54 10.97 -4.52
CA LEU A 122 -18.70 11.47 -5.25
C LEU A 122 -18.37 12.75 -6.02
N ASN A 123 -18.95 12.89 -7.22
CA ASN A 123 -18.83 14.10 -8.02
C ASN A 123 -19.89 15.13 -7.61
N GLY A 124 -19.46 16.20 -6.95
CA GLY A 124 -20.30 17.34 -6.57
C GLY A 124 -20.39 18.45 -7.63
N THR A 125 -19.95 18.20 -8.87
CA THR A 125 -19.95 19.20 -9.96
C THR A 125 -20.87 18.81 -11.12
N ALA A 126 -21.28 19.79 -11.93
CA ALA A 126 -22.08 19.54 -13.14
C ALA A 126 -21.37 18.73 -14.24
N GLY A 127 -20.04 18.59 -14.17
CA GLY A 127 -19.23 17.89 -15.16
C GLY A 127 -19.30 16.35 -15.05
N LEU A 128 -18.54 15.69 -15.91
CA LEU A 128 -18.28 14.24 -15.86
C LEU A 128 -17.42 13.87 -14.64
N ASN A 129 -17.47 12.61 -14.22
CA ASN A 129 -16.76 12.09 -13.03
C ASN A 129 -15.23 12.02 -13.16
N ASN A 130 -14.62 12.63 -14.18
CA ASN A 130 -13.18 12.56 -14.41
C ASN A 130 -12.37 13.02 -13.19
N ARG A 131 -12.84 14.05 -12.48
CA ARG A 131 -12.17 14.54 -11.26
C ARG A 131 -12.32 13.56 -10.10
N ALA A 132 -13.55 13.10 -9.83
CA ALA A 132 -13.81 12.10 -8.78
C ALA A 132 -13.02 10.81 -9.02
N THR A 133 -12.93 10.35 -10.28
CA THR A 133 -12.16 9.17 -10.68
C THR A 133 -10.67 9.35 -10.39
N ARG A 134 -10.09 10.49 -10.81
CA ARG A 134 -8.67 10.78 -10.55
C ARG A 134 -8.34 10.93 -9.07
N ILE A 135 -9.27 11.46 -8.28
CA ILE A 135 -9.11 11.56 -6.83
C ILE A 135 -9.19 10.17 -6.20
N ALA A 136 -10.15 9.34 -6.59
CA ALA A 136 -10.23 7.95 -6.12
C ALA A 136 -8.95 7.17 -6.45
N GLU A 137 -8.43 7.31 -7.68
CA GLU A 137 -7.14 6.71 -8.08
C GLU A 137 -5.96 7.24 -7.25
N ALA A 138 -5.92 8.55 -6.96
CA ALA A 138 -4.85 9.13 -6.13
C ALA A 138 -4.91 8.62 -4.67
N LEU A 139 -6.11 8.53 -4.09
CA LEU A 139 -6.32 7.97 -2.76
C LEU A 139 -5.97 6.47 -2.71
N ASP A 140 -6.25 5.71 -3.77
CA ASP A 140 -5.81 4.31 -3.91
C ASP A 140 -4.28 4.18 -3.92
N LEU A 141 -3.57 5.09 -4.59
CA LEU A 141 -2.11 5.15 -4.55
C LEU A 141 -1.54 5.49 -3.17
N LEU A 142 -2.30 6.25 -2.36
CA LEU A 142 -1.98 6.55 -0.96
C LEU A 142 -2.35 5.42 0.01
N GLY A 143 -2.93 4.32 -0.49
CA GLY A 143 -3.23 3.11 0.27
C GLY A 143 -4.67 2.97 0.76
N LEU A 144 -5.57 3.90 0.39
CA LEU A 144 -6.99 3.83 0.76
C LEU A 144 -7.81 3.09 -0.29
N LYS A 145 -8.80 2.30 0.11
CA LYS A 145 -9.71 1.64 -0.84
C LYS A 145 -10.78 2.64 -1.30
N ALA A 146 -10.38 3.54 -2.21
CA ALA A 146 -11.23 4.59 -2.74
C ALA A 146 -11.83 4.22 -4.11
N SER A 147 -13.10 4.55 -4.31
CA SER A 147 -13.78 4.31 -5.59
C SER A 147 -14.88 5.32 -5.84
N VAL A 148 -15.22 5.53 -7.11
CA VAL A 148 -16.45 6.25 -7.48
C VAL A 148 -17.59 5.23 -7.56
N PRO A 149 -18.61 5.30 -6.69
CA PRO A 149 -19.69 4.32 -6.69
C PRO A 149 -20.54 4.42 -7.96
N LEU A 150 -21.17 3.30 -8.35
CA LEU A 150 -22.08 3.26 -9.51
C LEU A 150 -23.46 3.85 -9.19
N VAL A 151 -23.82 3.93 -7.91
CA VAL A 151 -25.09 4.51 -7.43
C VAL A 151 -25.15 5.98 -7.84
N ASP A 152 -26.31 6.41 -8.35
CA ASP A 152 -26.55 7.74 -8.93
C ASP A 152 -25.51 8.19 -9.95
N GLY A 153 -24.86 7.23 -10.61
CA GLY A 153 -23.78 7.48 -11.54
C GLY A 153 -22.57 8.17 -10.90
N GLY A 154 -22.31 7.94 -9.61
CA GLY A 154 -21.17 8.50 -8.87
C GLY A 154 -21.31 9.99 -8.56
N ARG A 155 -22.54 10.52 -8.57
CA ARG A 155 -22.82 11.92 -8.29
C ARG A 155 -23.16 12.12 -6.81
N ALA A 156 -22.83 13.30 -6.29
CA ALA A 156 -23.38 13.75 -5.03
C ALA A 156 -24.84 14.18 -5.18
N ASP A 157 -25.50 14.47 -4.06
CA ASP A 157 -26.87 14.99 -3.97
C ASP A 157 -27.04 16.36 -4.65
N ALA A 158 -25.98 17.17 -4.72
CA ALA A 158 -25.96 18.43 -5.47
C ALA A 158 -24.75 18.53 -6.42
N THR A 159 -24.87 19.45 -7.40
CA THR A 159 -23.85 19.70 -8.43
C THR A 159 -23.15 21.05 -8.28
N THR A 160 -23.38 21.70 -7.13
CA THR A 160 -22.95 23.06 -6.81
C THR A 160 -21.82 23.09 -5.79
N TYR A 161 -21.24 21.95 -5.45
CA TYR A 161 -20.11 21.88 -4.53
C TYR A 161 -18.90 22.58 -5.13
N THR A 162 -18.35 23.53 -4.39
CA THR A 162 -17.10 24.22 -4.74
C THR A 162 -15.91 23.58 -4.05
N GLU A 163 -16.04 23.26 -2.76
CA GLU A 163 -15.00 22.69 -1.93
C GLU A 163 -15.14 21.17 -1.78
N THR A 164 -14.13 20.52 -1.19
CA THR A 164 -14.22 19.11 -0.80
C THR A 164 -14.99 19.00 0.51
N GLU A 165 -15.93 18.06 0.60
CA GLU A 165 -16.56 17.69 1.86
C GLU A 165 -16.27 16.22 2.17
N ILE A 166 -16.08 15.92 3.45
CA ILE A 166 -15.80 14.56 3.93
C ILE A 166 -16.81 14.23 5.01
N THR A 167 -17.46 13.08 4.88
CA THR A 167 -18.40 12.55 5.87
C THR A 167 -17.94 11.18 6.32
N ALA A 168 -17.76 11.00 7.62
CA ALA A 168 -17.49 9.72 8.27
C ALA A 168 -18.82 9.15 8.79
N TYR A 169 -19.19 7.96 8.35
CA TYR A 169 -20.47 7.34 8.67
C TYR A 169 -20.37 6.32 9.79
N ASN A 170 -21.42 6.23 10.61
CA ASN A 170 -21.65 5.11 11.53
C ASN A 170 -20.48 4.82 12.50
N GLY A 171 -19.80 5.86 12.98
CA GLY A 171 -18.65 5.73 13.88
C GLY A 171 -17.29 5.56 13.20
N ALA A 172 -17.21 5.53 11.86
CA ALA A 172 -15.97 5.34 11.11
C ALA A 172 -14.84 6.30 11.51
N GLY A 173 -15.15 7.54 11.90
CA GLY A 173 -14.13 8.49 12.34
C GLY A 173 -13.41 8.09 13.63
N GLU A 174 -14.05 7.30 14.49
CA GLU A 174 -13.45 6.77 15.72
C GLU A 174 -12.80 5.40 15.49
N ASP A 175 -13.43 4.56 14.65
CA ASP A 175 -12.95 3.20 14.37
C ASP A 175 -11.77 3.15 13.38
N MET A 176 -11.62 4.19 12.53
CA MET A 176 -10.62 4.27 11.46
C MET A 176 -9.85 5.60 11.49
N PRO A 177 -9.14 5.89 12.60
CA PRO A 177 -8.53 7.20 12.84
C PRO A 177 -7.38 7.54 11.87
N GLU A 178 -6.62 6.56 11.37
CA GLU A 178 -5.53 6.82 10.41
C GLU A 178 -6.09 7.20 9.04
N THR A 179 -7.16 6.54 8.60
CA THR A 179 -7.89 6.87 7.37
C THR A 179 -8.46 8.28 7.45
N LEU A 180 -9.13 8.61 8.56
CA LEU A 180 -9.65 9.95 8.79
C LEU A 180 -8.51 10.98 8.72
N ALA A 181 -7.43 10.75 9.47
CA ALA A 181 -6.29 11.67 9.48
C ALA A 181 -5.67 11.86 8.09
N LEU A 182 -5.52 10.79 7.30
CA LEU A 182 -5.00 10.88 5.94
C LEU A 182 -5.95 11.68 5.03
N LEU A 183 -7.26 11.46 5.12
CA LEU A 183 -8.25 12.18 4.33
C LEU A 183 -8.26 13.68 4.68
N GLU A 184 -8.24 14.03 5.96
CA GLU A 184 -8.19 15.43 6.42
C GLU A 184 -6.87 16.11 6.04
N GLU A 185 -5.73 15.43 6.18
CA GLU A 185 -4.40 15.92 5.77
C GLU A 185 -4.35 16.17 4.25
N THR A 186 -4.94 15.26 3.47
CA THR A 186 -4.93 15.30 2.01
C THR A 186 -5.73 16.47 1.45
N PHE A 187 -6.90 16.74 2.03
CA PHE A 187 -7.83 17.75 1.52
C PHE A 187 -7.82 19.06 2.31
N GLY A 188 -7.20 19.08 3.49
CA GLY A 188 -7.19 20.25 4.38
C GLY A 188 -8.56 20.60 4.94
N VAL A 189 -9.46 19.62 5.04
CA VAL A 189 -10.83 19.78 5.54
C VAL A 189 -11.09 18.84 6.70
N THR A 190 -11.95 19.23 7.63
CA THR A 190 -12.36 18.38 8.76
C THR A 190 -13.57 17.55 8.36
N ALA A 191 -13.54 16.24 8.63
CA ALA A 191 -14.67 15.37 8.34
C ALA A 191 -15.84 15.63 9.30
N GLN A 192 -17.05 15.50 8.77
CA GLN A 192 -18.28 15.55 9.54
C GLN A 192 -18.72 14.13 9.90
N ALA A 193 -19.19 13.92 11.12
CA ALA A 193 -19.80 12.66 11.50
C ALA A 193 -21.28 12.64 11.08
N ALA A 194 -21.72 11.52 10.52
CA ALA A 194 -23.13 11.26 10.22
C ALA A 194 -23.48 9.81 10.55
N ASP A 195 -24.75 9.57 10.88
CA ASP A 195 -25.27 8.22 11.10
C ASP A 195 -26.27 7.89 10.00
N ASP A 196 -25.94 6.89 9.19
CA ASP A 196 -26.83 6.32 8.18
C ASP A 196 -26.54 4.82 8.05
N PRO A 197 -27.35 3.95 8.68
CA PRO A 197 -27.17 2.50 8.62
C PRO A 197 -27.28 1.91 7.20
N ALA A 198 -27.85 2.65 6.24
CA ALA A 198 -27.91 2.21 4.84
C ALA A 198 -26.62 2.53 4.06
N GLN A 199 -25.76 3.40 4.61
CA GLN A 199 -24.51 3.79 3.98
C GLN A 199 -23.47 2.68 4.12
N ALA A 200 -23.02 2.16 2.98
CA ALA A 200 -22.07 1.05 2.92
C ALA A 200 -20.60 1.49 2.91
N ALA A 201 -20.32 2.77 2.68
CA ALA A 201 -18.97 3.31 2.76
C ALA A 201 -18.72 3.92 4.14
N ASP A 202 -17.53 3.68 4.68
CA ASP A 202 -17.11 4.25 5.96
C ASP A 202 -16.91 5.76 5.83
N PHE A 203 -16.35 6.20 4.69
CA PHE A 203 -16.17 7.60 4.36
C PHE A 203 -16.76 7.94 2.99
N VAL A 204 -17.42 9.09 2.90
CA VAL A 204 -17.82 9.72 1.64
C VAL A 204 -17.03 11.00 1.46
N VAL A 205 -16.41 11.15 0.31
CA VAL A 205 -15.68 12.35 -0.11
C VAL A 205 -16.43 12.97 -1.29
N ILE A 206 -17.10 14.10 -1.06
CA ILE A 206 -17.73 14.88 -2.13
C ILE A 206 -16.69 15.83 -2.71
N VAL A 207 -16.50 15.74 -4.02
CA VAL A 207 -15.51 16.53 -4.76
C VAL A 207 -16.20 17.73 -5.41
N GLY A 208 -15.82 18.93 -5.01
CA GLY A 208 -16.24 20.19 -5.61
C GLY A 208 -15.39 20.65 -6.80
N SER A 209 -15.73 21.80 -7.37
CA SER A 209 -15.02 22.36 -8.53
C SER A 209 -13.56 22.74 -8.25
N GLU A 210 -13.24 23.06 -7.00
CA GLU A 210 -11.93 23.53 -6.53
C GLU A 210 -11.12 22.47 -5.81
N SER A 211 -11.69 21.28 -5.55
CA SER A 211 -11.00 20.17 -4.89
C SER A 211 -9.66 19.83 -5.57
N SER A 212 -8.57 19.91 -4.81
CA SER A 212 -7.25 19.50 -5.28
C SER A 212 -7.22 18.00 -5.55
N ILE A 213 -6.44 17.61 -6.56
CA ILE A 213 -6.14 16.19 -6.79
C ILE A 213 -4.90 15.89 -5.96
N PRO A 214 -4.97 14.93 -5.02
CA PRO A 214 -3.83 14.60 -4.17
C PRO A 214 -2.59 14.24 -5.00
N ALA A 215 -1.43 14.69 -4.53
CA ALA A 215 -0.17 14.14 -5.03
C ALA A 215 0.05 12.77 -4.38
N PRO A 216 0.50 11.75 -5.14
CA PRO A 216 0.91 10.48 -4.57
C PRO A 216 2.19 10.61 -3.74
#